data_AF-A0A2D8U4I4-F1
#
_entry.id   AF-A0A2D8U4I4-F1
#
_cell.length_a   1.000
_cell.length_b   1.000
_cell.length_c   1.000
_cell.angle_alpha   90.00
_cell.angle_beta   90.00
_cell.angle_gamma   90.00
#
_symmetry.space_group_name_H-M   'P 1'
#
loop_
_entity.id
_entity.type
_entity.pdbx_description
1 polymer ?
#
loop_
_entity_poly.entity_id
_entity_poly.type
_entity_poly.pdbx_seq_one_letter_code
_entity_poly.pdbx_strand_id
1 'polypeptide(L)'
;MVNLAQPVMGGLYETLSGAFGNQIAWLVGHVIIIAVGFGLVTLARNWSQIVDGAKLERGHSVDILLFTIVTGFQIQIYSSDLGWPLFASILIASTFTISLGWCVKVLN
;
A
#
# COMPACT_ATOMS: atom_id res chain seq x y z
N MET A 1 10.46 -25.13 -6.04
CA MET A 1 11.00 -23.79 -6.39
C MET A 1 11.16 -23.02 -5.09
N VAL A 2 12.26 -22.29 -4.90
CA VAL A 2 12.41 -21.45 -3.70
C VAL A 2 11.31 -20.40 -3.71
N ASN A 3 10.52 -20.29 -2.65
CA ASN A 3 9.37 -19.40 -2.58
C ASN A 3 9.57 -18.35 -1.49
N LEU A 4 10.22 -17.23 -1.87
CA LEU A 4 10.40 -16.09 -0.98
C LEU A 4 9.11 -15.26 -0.86
N ALA A 5 8.23 -15.35 -1.86
CA ALA A 5 6.98 -14.61 -1.87
C ALA A 5 6.00 -15.04 -0.79
N GLN A 6 5.91 -16.34 -0.50
CA GLN A 6 5.01 -16.86 0.53
C GLN A 6 5.25 -16.29 1.94
N PRO A 7 6.46 -16.32 2.52
CA PRO A 7 6.69 -15.72 3.84
C PRO A 7 6.63 -14.18 3.83
N VAL A 8 6.99 -13.53 2.72
CA VAL A 8 7.00 -12.06 2.64
C VAL A 8 5.60 -11.48 2.45
N MET A 9 4.74 -12.14 1.68
CA MET A 9 3.40 -11.67 1.36
C MET A 9 2.30 -12.30 2.22
N GLY A 10 2.57 -13.46 2.84
CA GLY A 10 1.61 -14.19 3.67
C GLY A 10 0.29 -14.44 2.93
N GLY A 11 -0.82 -13.97 3.51
CA GLY A 11 -2.17 -14.16 2.96
C GLY A 11 -2.41 -13.60 1.56
N LEU A 12 -1.60 -12.62 1.11
CA LEU A 12 -1.68 -12.15 -0.28
C LEU A 12 -1.14 -13.20 -1.26
N TYR A 13 -0.08 -13.92 -0.89
CA TYR A 13 0.42 -15.02 -1.70
C TYR A 13 -0.61 -16.15 -1.78
N GLU A 14 -1.26 -16.46 -0.66
CA GLU A 14 -2.33 -17.47 -0.62
C GLU A 14 -3.47 -17.10 -1.54
N THR A 15 -3.91 -15.83 -1.52
CA THR A 15 -4.95 -15.31 -2.42
C THR A 15 -4.54 -15.43 -3.89
N LEU A 16 -3.30 -15.04 -4.23
CA LEU A 16 -2.78 -15.20 -5.59
C LEU A 16 -2.75 -16.66 -6.03
N SER A 17 -2.32 -17.55 -5.14
CA SER A 17 -2.21 -18.99 -5.40
C SER A 17 -3.58 -19.63 -5.59
N GLY A 18 -4.58 -19.21 -4.82
CA GLY A 18 -5.96 -19.66 -4.96
C GLY A 18 -6.63 -19.17 -6.24
N ALA A 19 -6.34 -17.94 -6.66
CA ALA A 19 -6.94 -17.34 -7.84
C ALA A 19 -6.31 -17.79 -9.17
N PHE A 20 -4.98 -17.89 -9.22
CA PHE A 20 -4.24 -18.10 -10.48
C PHE A 20 -3.44 -19.40 -10.52
N GLY A 21 -3.42 -20.16 -9.43
CA GLY A 21 -2.61 -21.37 -9.30
C GLY A 21 -1.16 -21.10 -8.90
N ASN A 22 -0.49 -22.14 -8.40
CA ASN A 22 0.81 -22.01 -7.73
C ASN A 22 1.95 -21.50 -8.64
N GLN A 23 1.94 -21.84 -9.94
CA GLN A 23 2.99 -21.39 -10.86
C GLN A 23 2.91 -19.88 -11.15
N ILE A 24 1.70 -19.38 -11.42
CA ILE A 24 1.49 -17.95 -11.68
C ILE A 24 1.70 -17.15 -10.40
N ALA A 25 1.20 -17.65 -9.26
CA ALA A 25 1.41 -17.02 -7.97
C ALA A 25 2.90 -16.90 -7.60
N TRP A 26 3.68 -17.94 -7.89
CA TRP A 26 5.12 -17.90 -7.68
C TRP A 26 5.78 -16.80 -8.53
N LEU A 27 5.49 -16.75 -9.83
CA LEU A 27 6.09 -15.75 -10.74
C LEU A 27 5.71 -14.33 -10.32
N VAL A 28 4.41 -14.05 -10.21
CA VAL A 28 3.89 -12.71 -9.90
C VAL A 28 4.34 -12.28 -8.51
N GLY A 29 4.37 -13.20 -7.55
CA GLY A 29 4.85 -12.93 -6.19
C GLY A 29 6.29 -12.39 -6.18
N HIS A 30 7.20 -13.05 -6.90
CA HIS A 30 8.60 -12.59 -6.95
C HIS A 30 8.75 -11.28 -7.72
N VAL A 31 7.99 -11.08 -8.80
CA VAL A 31 8.01 -9.82 -9.56
C VAL A 31 7.56 -8.64 -8.69
N ILE A 32 6.50 -8.80 -7.89
CA ILE A 32 6.04 -7.76 -6.96
C ILE A 32 7.12 -7.45 -5.92
N ILE A 33 7.78 -8.45 -5.34
CA ILE A 33 8.85 -8.21 -4.35
C ILE A 33 10.01 -7.43 -4.96
N ILE A 34 10.43 -7.80 -6.18
CA ILE A 34 11.50 -7.08 -6.88
C ILE A 34 11.07 -5.64 -7.17
N ALA A 35 9.85 -5.43 -7.65
CA ALA A 35 9.33 -4.11 -7.97
C ALA A 35 9.25 -3.21 -6.72
N VAL A 36 8.72 -3.73 -5.61
CA VAL A 36 8.64 -3.00 -4.33
C VAL A 36 10.05 -2.72 -3.79
N GLY A 37 10.94 -3.70 -3.79
CA GLY A 37 12.32 -3.53 -3.33
C GLY A 37 13.06 -2.46 -4.14
N PHE A 38 12.95 -2.48 -5.46
CA PHE A 38 13.51 -1.45 -6.33
C PHE A 38 12.89 -0.08 -6.05
N GLY A 39 11.57 -0.02 -5.92
CA GLY A 39 10.83 1.19 -5.54
C GLY A 39 11.35 1.81 -4.24
N LEU A 40 11.49 1.01 -3.18
CA LEU A 40 12.02 1.46 -1.89
C LEU A 40 13.46 1.98 -1.98
N VAL A 41 14.32 1.30 -2.74
CA VAL A 41 15.70 1.78 -2.96
C VAL A 41 15.70 3.10 -3.72
N THR A 42 14.88 3.25 -4.76
CA THR A 42 14.76 4.51 -5.49
C THR A 42 14.18 5.63 -4.64
N LEU A 43 13.19 5.34 -3.80
CA LEU A 43 12.60 6.28 -2.85
C LEU A 43 13.66 6.78 -1.86
N ALA A 44 14.41 5.87 -1.25
CA ALA A 44 15.45 6.21 -0.28
C ALA A 44 16.57 7.05 -0.92
N ARG A 45 17.00 6.70 -2.13
CA ARG A 45 18.05 7.44 -2.85
C ARG A 45 17.64 8.85 -3.25
N ASN A 46 16.37 9.05 -3.58
CA ASN A 46 15.85 10.34 -4.07
C ASN A 46 15.00 11.07 -3.03
N TRP A 47 15.09 10.69 -1.75
CA TRP A 47 14.21 11.20 -0.70
C TRP A 47 14.20 12.73 -0.61
N SER A 48 15.37 13.38 -0.70
CA SER A 48 15.46 14.85 -0.68
C SER A 48 14.70 15.49 -1.84
N GLN A 49 14.90 14.99 -3.06
CA GLN A 49 14.19 15.49 -4.25
C GLN A 49 12.68 15.26 -4.16
N ILE A 50 12.25 14.15 -3.56
CA ILE A 50 10.84 13.82 -3.37
C ILE A 50 10.21 14.74 -2.33
N VAL A 51 10.89 14.99 -1.20
CA VAL A 51 10.42 15.92 -0.16
C VAL A 51 10.30 17.34 -0.70
N ASP A 52 11.32 17.80 -1.44
CA ASP A 52 11.32 19.13 -2.05
C ASP A 52 10.26 19.24 -3.15
N GLY A 53 10.13 18.23 -4.01
CA GLY A 53 9.14 18.18 -5.10
C GLY A 53 7.71 18.07 -4.58
N ALA A 54 7.48 17.33 -3.50
CA ALA A 54 6.18 17.21 -2.84
C ALA A 54 5.83 18.42 -1.97
N LYS A 55 6.75 19.41 -1.83
CA LYS A 55 6.61 20.58 -0.97
C LYS A 55 6.08 20.20 0.41
N LEU A 56 6.67 19.17 1.03
CA LEU A 56 6.26 18.68 2.35
C LEU A 56 6.62 19.72 3.44
N GLU A 57 5.84 20.79 3.51
CA GLU A 57 5.97 21.85 4.50
C GLU A 57 5.30 21.46 5.83
N ARG A 58 5.60 22.20 6.89
CA ARG A 58 5.08 21.97 8.25
C ARG A 58 3.54 22.00 8.32
N GLY A 59 2.89 22.65 7.36
CA GLY A 59 1.43 22.64 7.19
C GLY A 59 0.85 21.29 6.75
N HIS A 60 1.63 20.44 6.07
CA HIS A 60 1.19 19.13 5.60
C HIS A 60 1.16 18.07 6.72
N SER A 61 1.76 18.33 7.88
CA SER A 61 1.75 17.40 9.01
C SER A 61 0.34 17.12 9.53
N VAL A 62 -0.54 18.13 9.50
CA VAL A 62 -1.95 17.99 9.91
C VAL A 62 -2.71 17.13 8.89
N ASP A 63 -2.50 17.36 7.59
CA ASP A 63 -3.10 16.56 6.52
C ASP A 63 -2.68 15.09 6.64
N ILE A 64 -1.38 14.82 6.84
CA ILE A 64 -0.85 13.46 6.99
C ILE A 64 -1.47 12.76 8.20
N LEU A 65 -1.61 13.48 9.32
CA LEU A 65 -2.25 12.95 10.52
C LEU A 65 -3.72 12.63 10.27
N LEU A 66 -4.47 13.54 9.62
CA LEU A 66 -5.86 13.32 9.23
C LEU A 66 -6.00 12.10 8.32
N PHE A 67 -5.18 12.00 7.27
CA PHE A 67 -5.19 10.84 6.36
C PHE A 67 -4.87 9.54 7.10
N THR A 68 -3.93 9.57 8.05
CA THR A 68 -3.57 8.40 8.86
C THR A 68 -4.74 7.94 9.73
N ILE A 69 -5.43 8.87 10.40
CA ILE A 69 -6.60 8.56 11.25
C ILE A 69 -7.73 7.99 10.39
N VAL A 70 -8.05 8.65 9.27
CA VAL A 70 -9.12 8.23 8.35
C VAL A 70 -8.83 6.85 7.75
N THR A 71 -7.58 6.61 7.33
CA THR A 71 -7.15 5.30 6.80
C THR A 71 -7.21 4.24 7.89
N GLY A 72 -6.74 4.53 9.11
CA GLY A 72 -6.78 3.61 10.24
C GLY A 72 -8.20 3.20 10.62
N PHE A 73 -9.14 4.15 10.60
CA PHE A 73 -10.56 3.88 10.83
C PHE A 73 -11.17 2.97 9.75
N GLN A 74 -10.86 3.23 8.47
CA GLN A 74 -11.29 2.36 7.37
C GLN A 74 -10.71 0.94 7.48
N ILE A 75 -9.42 0.81 7.85
CA ILE A 75 -8.79 -0.49 8.09
C ILE A 75 -9.53 -1.27 9.18
N GLN A 76 -9.92 -0.60 10.28
CA GLN A 76 -10.69 -1.23 11.34
C GLN A 76 -12.04 -1.74 10.83
N ILE A 77 -12.78 -0.93 10.08
CA ILE A 77 -14.06 -1.37 9.51
C ILE A 77 -13.86 -2.57 8.56
N TYR A 78 -12.91 -2.47 7.63
CA TYR A 78 -12.71 -3.51 6.62
C TYR A 78 -12.17 -4.81 7.25
N SER A 79 -11.21 -4.72 8.16
CA SER A 79 -10.59 -5.90 8.76
C SER A 79 -11.42 -6.51 9.88
N SER A 80 -12.03 -5.69 10.75
CA SER A 80 -12.72 -6.17 11.95
C SER A 80 -14.19 -6.44 11.68
N ASP A 81 -14.91 -5.49 11.06
CA ASP A 81 -16.36 -5.61 10.87
C ASP A 81 -16.71 -6.45 9.63
N LEU A 82 -15.97 -6.24 8.52
CA LEU A 82 -16.19 -6.98 7.26
C LEU A 82 -15.37 -8.27 7.15
N GLY A 83 -14.41 -8.49 8.05
CA GLY A 83 -13.56 -9.68 8.06
C GLY A 83 -12.63 -9.81 6.86
N TRP A 84 -12.31 -8.70 6.17
CA TRP A 84 -11.43 -8.73 5.01
C TRP A 84 -9.97 -9.00 5.42
N PRO A 85 -9.17 -9.65 4.55
CA PRO A 85 -7.74 -9.80 4.78
C PRO A 85 -7.08 -8.45 5.05
N LEU A 86 -6.28 -8.35 6.11
CA LEU A 86 -5.66 -7.10 6.56
C LEU A 86 -4.96 -6.33 5.43
N PHE A 87 -4.23 -7.03 4.56
CA PHE A 87 -3.56 -6.41 3.43
C PHE A 87 -4.54 -5.76 2.44
N ALA A 88 -5.64 -6.43 2.11
CA ALA A 88 -6.67 -5.89 1.23
C ALA A 88 -7.33 -4.64 1.86
N SER A 89 -7.59 -4.70 3.16
CA SER A 89 -8.09 -3.57 3.95
C SER A 89 -7.15 -2.36 3.90
N ILE A 90 -5.85 -2.56 4.09
CA ILE A 90 -4.83 -1.49 4.01
C ILE A 90 -4.80 -0.88 2.60
N LEU A 91 -4.76 -1.72 1.56
CA LEU A 91 -4.61 -1.26 0.18
C LEU A 91 -5.83 -0.44 -0.27
N ILE A 92 -7.04 -0.94 -0.01
CA ILE A 92 -8.27 -0.24 -0.38
C ILE A 92 -8.43 1.04 0.44
N ALA A 93 -8.21 0.98 1.75
CA ALA A 93 -8.35 2.15 2.63
C ALA A 93 -7.37 3.28 2.25
N SER A 94 -6.11 2.94 2.00
CA SER A 94 -5.09 3.92 1.59
C SER A 94 -5.40 4.53 0.23
N THR A 95 -5.78 3.71 -0.76
CA THR A 95 -6.14 4.18 -2.11
C THR A 95 -7.34 5.11 -2.07
N PHE A 96 -8.39 4.73 -1.35
CA PHE A 96 -9.59 5.54 -1.20
C PHE A 96 -9.27 6.88 -0.53
N THR A 97 -8.52 6.85 0.56
CA THR A 97 -8.16 8.04 1.32
C THR A 97 -7.29 9.01 0.51
N ILE A 98 -6.32 8.51 -0.26
CA ILE A 98 -5.51 9.32 -1.17
C ILE A 98 -6.37 9.91 -2.30
N SER A 99 -7.25 9.12 -2.91
CA SER A 99 -8.16 9.60 -3.96
C SER A 99 -9.10 10.70 -3.44
N LEU A 100 -9.61 10.54 -2.21
CA LEU A 100 -10.48 11.53 -1.59
C LEU A 100 -9.70 12.81 -1.27
N GLY A 101 -8.46 12.66 -0.79
CA GLY A 101 -7.52 13.76 -0.60
C GLY A 101 -7.25 14.54 -1.90
N TRP A 102 -7.08 13.84 -3.01
CA TRP A 102 -6.94 14.46 -4.33
C TRP A 102 -8.20 15.25 -4.71
N CYS A 103 -9.39 14.65 -4.57
CA CYS A 103 -10.65 15.33 -4.84
C CYS A 103 -10.78 16.63 -4.05
N VAL A 104 -10.50 16.61 -2.75
CA VAL A 104 -10.57 17.81 -1.90
C VAL A 104 -9.58 18.89 -2.33
N LYS A 105 -8.35 18.52 -2.72
CA LYS A 105 -7.31 19.49 -3.09
C LYS A 105 -7.43 20.05 -4.50
N VAL A 106 -8.09 19.33 -5.42
CA VAL A 106 -8.22 19.74 -6.83
C VAL A 106 -9.58 20.35 -7.15
N LEU A 107 -10.65 19.93 -6.47
CA LEU A 107 -12.01 20.44 -6.71
C LEU A 107 -12.37 21.66 -5.86
N ASN A 108 -11.55 22.01 -4.87
CA ASN A 108 -11.69 23.19 -4.02
C ASN A 108 -10.63 24.22 -4.37
#